data_AF-A0A7Y4RGS9-F1
#
_entry.id   AF-A0A7Y4RGS9-F1
#
_cell.length_a   1.000
_cell.length_b   1.000
_cell.length_c   1.000
_cell.angle_alpha   90.00
_cell.angle_beta   90.00
_cell.angle_gamma   90.00
#
_symmetry.space_group_name_H-M   'P 1'
#
loop_
_entity.id
_entity.type
_entity.pdbx_description
1 polymer ?
#
loop_
_entity_poly.entity_id
_entity_poly.type
_entity_poly.pdbx_seq_one_letter_code
_entity_poly.pdbx_strand_id
1 'polypeptide(L)'
;MKRNLSVLLSLVVLASILLAACGGTAATEAPAATEAPAATEASAATEAPAAAYEGLSVVSPDCEYGGEFKSIEAVDELTVKITLCVPDPAFPSKIAFTSFAIQPTEYIEATGGNGDLLEKPIGTGPYMIESWERGNQLVLTKNPNYWGENVGADTLVFRWGTESAQRLLELQSGTVDGIDNVGPDDFATVEGDSNLALYTRPALNTMYIGFNNNPQVEGFDNTTNPLANEKVRQAIAMGIDRQRIVDNFYPAGSEVASHFTPCVIPNGCVGDEWYAFDATAAKALLTEAGYPDGFETVLNYRDVVRGYLPDPNVVAQDLQAQLKENLNITVNIEVMESGAFLAAGDAGQLQGIHLLGWGADYPDQTNFVGYHFGAGASLQFGDKFEDITSALASGAQLASDSDREPFYTTANNAIRTHVPMIPVAHGGSALAFKASVEGAFASPLGNEEFSVMSNGTDTFVWMQNAEPISLYCADETDGESLRACEQVTQSLLSYETGGTAVEPALAESYEVSDDLTEWTFKLRPGVVFHDGSTLDANDVVTSLSVQWDAANPLHTGNTGAFSYWSGLFGAFLNAPPAQ
;
A
#
# COMPACT_ATOMS: atom_id res chain seq x y z
N MET A 1 44.93 -36.83 38.33
CA MET A 1 45.56 -37.85 37.46
C MET A 1 45.19 -37.47 36.04
N LYS A 2 45.97 -36.83 35.16
CA LYS A 2 47.31 -36.18 35.11
C LYS A 2 47.05 -34.76 34.51
N ARG A 3 47.46 -33.63 35.10
CA ARG A 3 48.77 -32.92 34.96
C ARG A 3 49.08 -32.59 33.48
N ASN A 4 49.31 -31.36 33.00
CA ASN A 4 50.05 -30.17 33.50
C ASN A 4 49.71 -28.95 32.58
N LEU A 5 49.59 -27.70 33.06
CA LEU A 5 50.66 -26.69 33.29
C LEU A 5 51.31 -26.22 31.95
N SER A 6 51.55 -24.95 31.55
CA SER A 6 51.33 -23.58 32.04
C SER A 6 51.94 -22.59 31.01
N VAL A 7 51.39 -21.37 30.92
CA VAL A 7 52.04 -20.03 30.97
C VAL A 7 53.27 -19.71 30.08
N LEU A 8 53.22 -18.54 29.39
CA LEU A 8 54.20 -17.42 29.27
C LEU A 8 53.81 -16.64 27.99
N LEU A 9 53.44 -15.35 27.89
CA LEU A 9 53.84 -14.04 28.44
C LEU A 9 55.23 -13.47 28.02
N SER A 10 55.17 -12.50 27.10
CA SER A 10 55.96 -11.24 26.99
C SER A 10 57.31 -11.15 26.21
N LEU A 11 57.45 -9.97 25.56
CA LEU A 11 58.63 -9.23 25.04
C LEU A 11 59.12 -9.61 23.62
N VAL A 12 59.32 -8.68 22.67
CA VAL A 12 60.32 -7.58 22.65
C VAL A 12 59.95 -6.45 21.65
N VAL A 13 60.22 -5.21 22.05
CA VAL A 13 60.20 -3.93 21.28
C VAL A 13 61.63 -3.56 20.84
N LEU A 14 61.76 -2.67 19.84
CA LEU A 14 62.90 -1.83 19.38
C LEU A 14 63.48 -2.20 17.99
N ALA A 15 63.84 -1.27 17.08
CA ALA A 15 63.69 0.19 16.99
C ALA A 15 64.28 0.71 15.65
N SER A 16 63.89 1.95 15.26
CA SER A 16 64.73 3.07 14.75
C SER A 16 65.53 2.96 13.41
N ILE A 17 65.85 4.00 12.62
CA ILE A 17 65.65 5.48 12.57
C ILE A 17 66.18 6.00 11.20
N LEU A 18 65.63 7.15 10.79
CA LEU A 18 65.99 8.14 9.75
C LEU A 18 67.47 8.62 9.65
N LEU A 19 67.84 9.25 8.52
CA LEU A 19 68.76 10.41 8.31
C LEU A 19 68.98 10.58 6.78
N ALA A 20 69.19 11.73 6.12
CA ALA A 20 69.26 13.19 6.36
C ALA A 20 69.32 13.84 4.96
N ALA A 21 68.57 14.89 4.59
CA ALA A 21 68.76 16.32 4.88
C ALA A 21 70.13 16.93 4.48
N CYS A 22 70.09 17.92 3.57
CA CYS A 22 70.97 19.09 3.39
C CYS A 22 70.46 19.85 2.14
N GLY A 23 70.20 21.16 2.07
CA GLY A 23 70.37 22.29 2.97
C GLY A 23 70.46 23.58 2.12
N GLY A 24 70.08 24.74 2.67
CA GLY A 24 70.70 26.02 2.31
C GLY A 24 69.87 27.06 1.55
N THR A 25 69.49 28.10 2.28
CA THR A 25 68.89 29.39 1.89
C THR A 25 69.83 30.34 1.12
N ALA A 26 69.30 31.12 0.18
CA ALA A 26 69.70 32.50 -0.08
C ALA A 26 68.63 33.25 -0.90
N ALA A 27 68.35 34.49 -0.52
CA ALA A 27 67.38 35.39 -1.16
C ALA A 27 68.02 36.16 -2.33
N THR A 28 67.26 36.32 -3.42
CA THR A 28 67.59 37.29 -4.48
C THR A 28 66.34 37.75 -5.23
N GLU A 29 66.19 39.08 -5.28
CA GLU A 29 65.41 39.98 -6.15
C GLU A 29 64.17 39.48 -6.94
N ALA A 30 63.10 40.26 -6.78
CA ALA A 30 61.89 40.21 -7.60
C ALA A 30 62.18 40.60 -9.06
N PRO A 31 61.75 39.81 -10.07
CA PRO A 31 61.69 40.26 -11.44
C PRO A 31 60.42 41.08 -11.69
N ALA A 32 60.57 42.08 -12.56
CA ALA A 32 59.52 42.98 -13.01
C ALA A 32 58.32 42.24 -13.65
N ALA A 33 57.14 42.85 -13.54
CA ALA A 33 55.90 42.38 -14.15
C ALA A 33 56.05 42.23 -15.67
N THR A 34 55.90 41.01 -16.16
CA THR A 34 55.75 40.69 -17.58
C THR A 34 54.28 40.85 -17.95
N GLU A 35 53.99 41.62 -19.00
CA GLU A 35 52.65 41.75 -19.59
C GLU A 35 52.05 40.37 -19.91
N ALA A 36 50.75 40.22 -19.60
CA ALA A 36 49.96 39.07 -19.98
C ALA A 36 49.92 38.95 -21.52
N PRO A 37 50.06 37.74 -22.10
CA PRO A 37 49.75 37.54 -23.50
C PRO A 37 48.25 37.79 -23.71
N ALA A 38 47.93 38.46 -24.82
CA ALA A 38 46.56 38.74 -25.24
C ALA A 38 45.70 37.46 -25.21
N ALA A 39 44.49 37.58 -24.68
CA ALA A 39 43.49 36.53 -24.70
C ALA A 39 43.28 36.07 -26.15
N THR A 40 43.65 34.83 -26.44
CA THR A 40 43.13 34.12 -27.59
C THR A 40 41.63 33.98 -27.36
N GLU A 41 40.81 34.60 -28.21
CA GLU A 41 39.37 34.35 -28.25
C GLU A 41 39.17 32.84 -28.36
N ALA A 42 38.61 32.25 -27.30
CA ALA A 42 38.09 30.91 -27.37
C ALA A 42 36.99 30.94 -28.43
N SER A 43 37.24 30.27 -29.55
CA SER A 43 36.21 29.88 -30.50
C SER A 43 35.06 29.31 -29.70
N ALA A 44 33.90 29.98 -29.73
CA ALA A 44 32.66 29.43 -29.22
C ALA A 44 32.48 28.05 -29.86
N ALA A 45 32.68 27.00 -29.07
CA ALA A 45 32.19 25.69 -29.45
C ALA A 45 30.67 25.85 -29.47
N THR A 46 30.11 25.93 -30.67
CA THR A 46 28.68 25.66 -30.88
C THR A 46 28.41 24.31 -30.22
N GLU A 47 27.71 24.34 -29.09
CA GLU A 47 26.99 23.19 -28.57
C GLU A 47 26.26 22.55 -29.76
N ALA A 48 26.53 21.27 -29.99
CA ALA A 48 25.68 20.50 -30.88
C ALA A 48 24.24 20.68 -30.35
N PRO A 49 23.24 20.93 -31.22
CA PRO A 49 21.87 21.00 -30.75
C PRO A 49 21.59 19.74 -29.95
N ALA A 50 21.12 19.90 -28.71
CA ALA A 50 20.61 18.78 -27.92
C ALA A 50 19.68 17.97 -28.82
N ALA A 51 19.81 16.64 -28.79
CA ALA A 51 18.89 15.78 -29.52
C ALA A 51 17.46 16.20 -29.14
N ALA A 52 16.59 16.34 -30.15
CA ALA A 52 15.20 16.66 -29.88
C ALA A 52 14.62 15.56 -28.97
N TYR A 53 13.96 15.96 -27.88
CA TYR A 53 13.30 15.03 -26.96
C TYR A 53 12.37 14.09 -27.74
N GLU A 54 12.58 12.78 -27.58
CA GLU A 54 11.74 11.74 -28.17
C GLU A 54 10.77 11.24 -27.09
N GLY A 55 9.57 11.80 -27.09
CA GLY A 55 8.52 11.44 -26.14
C GLY A 55 7.92 10.07 -26.44
N LEU A 56 7.87 9.22 -25.42
CA LEU A 56 7.15 7.95 -25.43
C LEU A 56 5.63 8.20 -25.43
N SER A 57 4.92 7.30 -26.09
CA SER A 57 3.47 7.32 -26.15
C SER A 57 2.95 5.90 -26.21
N VAL A 58 2.05 5.56 -25.28
CA VAL A 58 1.30 4.31 -25.28
C VAL A 58 -0.17 4.66 -25.47
N VAL A 59 -0.81 4.03 -26.46
CA VAL A 59 -2.17 4.37 -26.90
C VAL A 59 -2.96 3.09 -27.15
N SER A 60 -4.13 2.98 -26.54
CA SER A 60 -5.08 1.92 -26.89
C SER A 60 -5.71 2.20 -28.25
N PRO A 61 -5.93 1.21 -29.13
CA PRO A 61 -6.63 1.41 -30.41
C PRO A 61 -8.04 2.01 -30.26
N ASP A 62 -8.78 1.56 -29.24
CA ASP A 62 -10.16 1.96 -28.93
C ASP A 62 -10.41 1.95 -27.41
N CYS A 63 -11.66 2.13 -26.99
CA CYS A 63 -12.06 2.09 -25.58
C CYS A 63 -12.92 0.86 -25.27
N GLU A 64 -12.91 -0.15 -26.14
CA GLU A 64 -13.76 -1.35 -26.04
C GLU A 64 -13.07 -2.48 -25.27
N TYR A 65 -11.79 -2.32 -24.92
CA TYR A 65 -10.99 -3.33 -24.22
C TYR A 65 -11.33 -3.49 -22.72
N GLY A 66 -12.21 -2.64 -22.17
CA GLY A 66 -12.72 -2.73 -20.80
C GLY A 66 -11.86 -2.05 -19.73
N GLY A 67 -10.82 -1.33 -20.14
CA GLY A 67 -10.05 -0.45 -19.25
C GLY A 67 -10.36 1.03 -19.45
N GLU A 68 -9.88 1.84 -18.52
CA GLU A 68 -10.17 3.27 -18.40
C GLU A 68 -9.18 4.14 -19.18
N PHE A 69 -7.94 3.70 -19.39
CA PHE A 69 -6.91 4.50 -20.06
C PHE A 69 -7.06 4.46 -21.59
N LYS A 70 -6.93 5.61 -22.24
CA LYS A 70 -6.85 5.74 -23.70
C LYS A 70 -5.42 5.99 -24.18
N SER A 71 -4.69 6.90 -23.53
CA SER A 71 -3.29 7.18 -23.84
C SER A 71 -2.51 7.71 -22.64
N ILE A 72 -1.20 7.47 -22.66
CA ILE A 72 -0.20 8.10 -21.79
C ILE A 72 0.90 8.63 -22.71
N GLU A 73 1.14 9.93 -22.69
CA GLU A 73 1.96 10.63 -23.67
C GLU A 73 2.94 11.58 -23.00
N ALA A 74 4.23 11.41 -23.28
CA ALA A 74 5.25 12.42 -22.98
C ALA A 74 5.22 13.48 -24.10
N VAL A 75 4.54 14.60 -23.84
CA VAL A 75 4.36 15.70 -24.81
C VAL A 75 5.66 16.46 -25.01
N ASP A 76 6.39 16.67 -23.92
CA ASP A 76 7.76 17.17 -23.86
C ASP A 76 8.41 16.66 -22.57
N GLU A 77 9.68 17.00 -22.34
CA GLU A 77 10.50 16.52 -21.20
C GLU A 77 9.81 16.65 -19.84
N LEU A 78 8.95 17.66 -19.64
CA LEU A 78 8.31 17.95 -18.36
C LEU A 78 6.78 17.98 -18.45
N THR A 79 6.20 17.42 -19.51
CA THR A 79 4.75 17.43 -19.72
C THR A 79 4.25 16.04 -20.07
N VAL A 80 3.37 15.52 -19.21
CA VAL A 80 2.67 14.26 -19.44
C VAL A 80 1.20 14.55 -19.72
N LYS A 81 0.66 13.99 -20.79
CA LYS A 81 -0.78 13.98 -21.06
C LYS A 81 -1.31 12.56 -20.88
N ILE A 82 -2.35 12.42 -20.07
CA ILE A 82 -3.11 11.19 -19.90
C ILE A 82 -4.51 11.43 -20.45
N THR A 83 -4.97 10.54 -21.32
CA THR A 83 -6.35 10.53 -21.83
C THR A 83 -7.06 9.30 -21.31
N LEU A 84 -8.26 9.48 -20.79
CA LEU A 84 -9.14 8.42 -20.30
C LEU A 84 -10.27 8.17 -21.30
N CYS A 85 -10.75 6.94 -21.35
CA CYS A 85 -11.89 6.49 -22.14
C CYS A 85 -13.23 6.93 -21.53
N VAL A 86 -13.27 7.14 -20.23
CA VAL A 86 -14.43 7.65 -19.48
C VAL A 86 -13.97 8.69 -18.46
N PRO A 87 -14.86 9.61 -18.03
CA PRO A 87 -14.56 10.54 -16.95
C PRO A 87 -14.22 9.81 -15.64
N ASP A 88 -13.22 10.29 -14.90
CA ASP A 88 -12.92 9.81 -13.55
C ASP A 88 -12.62 10.97 -12.58
N PRO A 89 -13.60 11.38 -11.75
CA PRO A 89 -13.41 12.44 -10.76
C PRO A 89 -12.46 12.03 -9.63
N ALA A 90 -12.22 10.74 -9.41
CA ALA A 90 -11.29 10.24 -8.40
C ALA A 90 -9.85 10.11 -8.92
N PHE A 91 -9.60 10.42 -10.20
CA PHE A 91 -8.30 10.25 -10.85
C PHE A 91 -7.13 10.93 -10.11
N PRO A 92 -7.25 12.18 -9.60
CA PRO A 92 -6.18 12.80 -8.83
C PRO A 92 -5.82 12.01 -7.56
N SER A 93 -6.82 11.45 -6.87
CA SER A 93 -6.59 10.59 -5.72
C SER A 93 -5.94 9.28 -6.14
N LYS A 94 -6.42 8.63 -7.21
CA LYS A 94 -5.80 7.41 -7.71
C LYS A 94 -4.33 7.62 -8.06
N ILE A 95 -3.98 8.66 -8.83
CA ILE A 95 -2.59 8.90 -9.26
C ILE A 95 -1.67 9.44 -8.14
N ALA A 96 -2.25 9.83 -6.99
CA ALA A 96 -1.49 10.14 -5.77
C ALA A 96 -1.05 8.88 -5.01
N PHE A 97 -1.65 7.73 -5.31
CA PHE A 97 -1.37 6.49 -4.63
C PHE A 97 -0.01 5.90 -5.01
N THR A 98 0.68 5.34 -4.02
CA THR A 98 2.05 4.83 -4.08
C THR A 98 2.25 3.71 -5.10
N SER A 99 1.22 2.91 -5.39
CA SER A 99 1.31 1.89 -6.46
C SER A 99 1.52 2.50 -7.85
N PHE A 100 1.29 3.80 -8.02
CA PHE A 100 1.57 4.52 -9.26
C PHE A 100 2.78 5.43 -9.16
N ALA A 101 3.70 5.13 -8.24
CA ALA A 101 4.95 5.86 -8.09
C ALA A 101 5.85 5.72 -9.31
N ILE A 102 6.64 6.77 -9.57
CA ILE A 102 7.48 6.89 -10.76
C ILE A 102 8.89 6.41 -10.45
N GLN A 103 9.45 5.64 -11.38
CA GLN A 103 10.79 5.07 -11.31
C GLN A 103 11.55 5.32 -12.63
N PRO A 104 12.90 5.30 -12.62
CA PRO A 104 13.66 5.61 -13.83
C PRO A 104 13.49 4.51 -14.88
N THR A 105 13.20 4.92 -16.11
CA THR A 105 12.96 4.03 -17.26
C THR A 105 14.10 3.02 -17.41
N GLU A 106 15.34 3.49 -17.40
CA GLU A 106 16.53 2.66 -17.59
C GLU A 106 16.67 1.61 -16.49
N TYR A 107 16.21 1.90 -15.27
CA TYR A 107 16.28 0.96 -14.16
C TYR A 107 15.22 -0.13 -14.27
N ILE A 108 13.99 0.22 -14.66
CA ILE A 108 12.93 -0.76 -14.93
C ILE A 108 13.37 -1.69 -16.09
N GLU A 109 13.94 -1.12 -17.16
CA GLU A 109 14.46 -1.89 -18.29
C GLU A 109 15.63 -2.80 -17.90
N ALA A 110 16.61 -2.28 -17.16
CA ALA A 110 17.79 -3.03 -16.74
C ALA A 110 17.47 -4.21 -15.81
N THR A 111 16.38 -4.09 -15.04
CA THR A 111 15.91 -5.12 -14.12
C THR A 111 14.86 -6.06 -14.74
N GLY A 112 14.33 -5.72 -15.92
CA GLY A 112 13.29 -6.50 -16.60
C GLY A 112 11.91 -6.43 -15.91
N GLY A 113 11.65 -5.39 -15.12
CA GLY A 113 10.43 -5.25 -14.32
C GLY A 113 10.34 -6.15 -13.09
N ASN A 114 11.46 -6.76 -12.67
CA ASN A 114 11.55 -7.70 -11.53
C ASN A 114 12.98 -7.63 -10.94
N GLY A 115 13.53 -8.72 -10.39
CA GLY A 115 14.90 -8.83 -9.91
C GLY A 115 15.22 -7.82 -8.81
N ASP A 116 16.27 -7.02 -9.02
CA ASP A 116 16.68 -6.00 -8.06
C ASP A 116 15.57 -4.95 -7.82
N LEU A 117 14.62 -4.75 -8.73
CA LEU A 117 13.49 -3.83 -8.53
C LEU A 117 12.63 -4.19 -7.32
N LEU A 118 12.54 -5.50 -6.99
CA LEU A 118 11.74 -6.00 -5.88
C LEU A 118 12.36 -5.74 -4.50
N GLU A 119 13.67 -5.46 -4.44
CA GLU A 119 14.39 -5.31 -3.16
C GLU A 119 15.18 -4.01 -3.04
N LYS A 120 15.51 -3.38 -4.19
CA LYS A 120 16.35 -2.18 -4.28
C LYS A 120 15.73 -1.18 -5.27
N PRO A 121 14.43 -0.86 -5.17
CA PRO A 121 13.85 0.15 -6.05
C PRO A 121 14.61 1.47 -5.94
N ILE A 122 14.74 2.14 -7.08
CA ILE A 122 15.26 3.50 -7.19
C ILE A 122 14.07 4.42 -7.42
N GLY A 123 14.07 5.56 -6.72
CA GLY A 123 13.02 6.57 -6.83
C GLY A 123 13.56 7.97 -6.60
N THR A 124 12.65 8.89 -6.29
CA THR A 124 12.92 10.31 -6.05
C THR A 124 12.67 10.72 -4.59
N GLY A 125 12.26 9.75 -3.75
CA GLY A 125 11.82 9.98 -2.38
C GLY A 125 12.93 10.42 -1.41
N PRO A 126 12.53 10.78 -0.17
CA PRO A 126 13.41 11.35 0.85
C PRO A 126 14.47 10.37 1.37
N TYR A 127 14.29 9.07 1.17
CA TYR A 127 15.18 8.01 1.60
C TYR A 127 15.54 7.07 0.43
N MET A 128 16.66 6.36 0.58
CA MET A 128 17.21 5.41 -0.38
C MET A 128 17.46 4.08 0.32
N ILE A 129 17.28 2.97 -0.39
CA ILE A 129 17.59 1.64 0.14
C ILE A 129 19.09 1.53 0.41
N GLU A 130 19.48 1.27 1.67
CA GLU A 130 20.86 0.90 2.02
C GLU A 130 21.02 -0.62 2.04
N SER A 131 20.16 -1.32 2.80
CA SER A 131 20.15 -2.78 2.86
C SER A 131 18.82 -3.35 3.31
N TRP A 132 18.50 -4.56 2.84
CA TRP A 132 17.38 -5.35 3.36
C TRP A 132 17.89 -6.70 3.82
N GLU A 133 17.87 -6.89 5.14
CA GLU A 133 18.17 -8.17 5.77
C GLU A 133 16.85 -8.92 5.99
N ARG A 134 16.49 -9.79 5.05
CA ARG A 134 15.23 -10.54 5.08
C ARG A 134 15.01 -11.24 6.43
N GLY A 135 13.80 -11.11 6.98
CA GLY A 135 13.43 -11.61 8.31
C GLY A 135 13.99 -10.81 9.50
N ASN A 136 14.77 -9.74 9.29
CA ASN A 136 15.35 -8.92 10.35
C ASN A 136 14.96 -7.43 10.26
N GLN A 137 15.44 -6.72 9.24
CA GLN A 137 15.26 -5.27 9.12
C GLN A 137 15.46 -4.76 7.69
N LEU A 138 14.86 -3.61 7.39
CA LEU A 138 15.12 -2.81 6.19
C LEU A 138 15.75 -1.48 6.64
N VAL A 139 16.92 -1.15 6.09
CA VAL A 139 17.69 0.04 6.41
C VAL A 139 17.69 0.99 5.22
N LEU A 140 17.27 2.22 5.46
CA LEU A 140 17.23 3.30 4.50
C LEU A 140 18.18 4.43 4.92
N THR A 141 18.75 5.10 3.94
CA THR A 141 19.61 6.28 4.15
C THR A 141 18.99 7.50 3.51
N LYS A 142 19.22 8.66 4.12
CA LYS A 142 18.71 9.94 3.63
C LYS A 142 19.20 10.23 2.21
N ASN A 143 18.28 10.62 1.33
CA ASN A 143 18.60 11.07 -0.02
C ASN A 143 19.24 12.47 0.03
N PRO A 144 20.54 12.63 -0.29
CA PRO A 144 21.22 13.93 -0.23
C PRO A 144 20.75 14.90 -1.33
N ASN A 145 20.07 14.39 -2.36
CA ASN A 145 19.56 15.15 -3.49
C ASN A 145 18.02 15.25 -3.48
N TYR A 146 17.38 14.99 -2.34
CA TYR A 146 15.93 15.12 -2.23
C TYR A 146 15.49 16.54 -2.58
N TRP A 147 14.51 16.66 -3.48
CA TRP A 147 14.02 17.94 -3.98
C TRP A 147 13.14 18.68 -2.96
N GLY A 148 12.53 17.92 -2.03
CA GLY A 148 11.74 18.45 -0.91
C GLY A 148 12.57 18.68 0.35
N GLU A 149 11.89 19.04 1.44
CA GLU A 149 12.51 19.13 2.75
C GLU A 149 12.52 17.75 3.44
N ASN A 150 13.66 17.38 4.04
CA ASN A 150 13.77 16.19 4.88
C ASN A 150 14.45 16.57 6.20
N VAL A 151 13.65 16.75 7.25
CA VAL A 151 14.11 16.99 8.63
C VAL A 151 14.35 15.70 9.42
N GLY A 152 14.02 14.56 8.80
CA GLY A 152 14.21 13.24 9.37
C GLY A 152 15.66 12.83 9.53
N ALA A 153 15.84 11.73 10.27
CA ALA A 153 17.12 11.14 10.60
C ALA A 153 17.90 10.72 9.34
N ASP A 154 19.23 10.65 9.46
CA ASP A 154 20.11 10.23 8.36
C ASP A 154 19.92 8.76 7.99
N THR A 155 19.56 7.92 8.97
CA THR A 155 19.22 6.51 8.81
C THR A 155 17.81 6.25 9.32
N LEU A 156 16.97 5.61 8.49
CA LEU A 156 15.65 5.13 8.88
C LEU A 156 15.65 3.60 8.83
N VAL A 157 15.33 2.96 9.94
CA VAL A 157 15.31 1.49 10.06
C VAL A 157 13.88 1.03 10.28
N PHE A 158 13.39 0.18 9.37
CA PHE A 158 12.16 -0.58 9.56
C PHE A 158 12.49 -1.92 10.20
N ARG A 159 11.87 -2.19 11.34
CA ARG A 159 11.80 -3.50 12.00
C ARG A 159 10.36 -3.98 12.02
N TRP A 160 10.15 -5.25 12.31
CA TRP A 160 8.82 -5.82 12.42
C TRP A 160 8.70 -6.81 13.57
N GLY A 161 7.48 -6.98 14.05
CA GLY A 161 7.13 -8.00 15.04
C GLY A 161 5.62 -8.20 15.09
N THR A 162 5.19 -9.46 15.11
CA THR A 162 3.77 -9.83 15.04
C THR A 162 3.00 -9.43 16.31
N GLU A 163 3.60 -9.64 17.48
CA GLU A 163 2.96 -9.42 18.78
C GLU A 163 2.95 -7.94 19.18
N SER A 164 1.77 -7.35 19.33
CA SER A 164 1.59 -5.93 19.68
C SER A 164 2.24 -5.57 21.03
N ALA A 165 2.06 -6.42 22.05
CA ALA A 165 2.68 -6.25 23.36
C ALA A 165 4.23 -6.25 23.27
N GLN A 166 4.81 -7.06 22.39
CA GLN A 166 6.26 -7.07 22.18
C GLN A 166 6.75 -5.77 21.53
N ARG A 167 6.02 -5.25 20.53
CA ARG A 167 6.35 -3.95 19.92
C ARG A 167 6.32 -2.83 20.97
N LEU A 168 5.32 -2.82 21.85
CA LEU A 168 5.25 -1.84 22.94
C LEU A 168 6.43 -1.96 23.92
N LEU A 169 6.85 -3.18 24.27
CA LEU A 169 8.03 -3.37 25.12
C LEU A 169 9.31 -2.82 24.48
N GLU A 170 9.49 -3.01 23.16
CA GLU A 170 10.62 -2.46 22.41
C GLU A 170 10.61 -0.91 22.38
N LEU A 171 9.42 -0.30 22.33
CA LEU A 171 9.25 1.14 22.42
C LEU A 171 9.58 1.66 23.84
N GLN A 172 9.05 1.00 24.87
CA GLN A 172 9.29 1.35 26.28
C GLN A 172 10.77 1.19 26.68
N SER A 173 11.49 0.21 26.12
CA SER A 173 12.94 0.08 26.33
C SER A 173 13.76 1.10 25.56
N GLY A 174 13.14 1.83 24.62
CA GLY A 174 13.80 2.77 23.72
C GLY A 174 14.61 2.11 22.60
N THR A 175 14.39 0.82 22.32
CA THR A 175 15.02 0.14 21.19
C THR A 175 14.46 0.64 19.86
N VAL A 176 13.21 1.10 19.86
CA VAL A 176 12.54 1.72 18.70
C VAL A 176 12.00 3.10 19.07
N ASP A 177 11.79 3.94 18.06
CA ASP A 177 11.30 5.31 18.20
C ASP A 177 9.78 5.43 18.04
N GLY A 178 9.18 4.52 17.27
CA GLY A 178 7.75 4.41 17.10
C GLY A 178 7.32 3.02 16.66
N ILE A 179 6.04 2.72 16.90
CA ILE A 179 5.42 1.44 16.57
C ILE A 179 4.04 1.66 15.92
N ASP A 180 3.69 0.78 14.99
CA ASP A 180 2.33 0.68 14.45
C ASP A 180 1.45 -0.25 15.29
N ASN A 181 0.13 -0.04 15.18
CA ASN A 181 -0.94 -0.86 15.77
C ASN A 181 -0.66 -1.24 17.24
N VAL A 182 -0.68 -0.25 18.13
CA VAL A 182 -0.69 -0.50 19.58
C VAL A 182 -1.81 -1.48 19.92
N GLY A 183 -1.56 -2.44 20.81
CA GLY A 183 -2.58 -3.39 21.25
C GLY A 183 -3.77 -2.65 21.88
N PRO A 184 -5.03 -3.05 21.61
CA PRO A 184 -6.20 -2.38 22.17
C PRO A 184 -6.15 -2.22 23.69
N ASP A 185 -5.71 -3.27 24.40
CA ASP A 185 -5.57 -3.29 25.86
C ASP A 185 -4.43 -2.38 26.38
N ASP A 186 -3.53 -1.95 25.51
CA ASP A 186 -2.32 -1.21 25.87
C ASP A 186 -2.46 0.32 25.69
N PHE A 187 -3.58 0.82 25.18
CA PHE A 187 -3.76 2.27 24.95
C PHE A 187 -3.58 3.06 26.26
N ALA A 188 -4.23 2.61 27.34
CA ALA A 188 -4.10 3.24 28.66
C ALA A 188 -2.68 3.14 29.23
N THR A 189 -1.93 2.09 28.88
CA THR A 189 -0.52 1.94 29.26
C THR A 189 0.32 3.02 28.57
N VAL A 190 0.12 3.25 27.27
CA VAL A 190 0.84 4.27 26.50
C VAL A 190 0.47 5.67 26.99
N GLU A 191 -0.82 5.98 27.14
CA GLU A 191 -1.29 7.28 27.65
C GLU A 191 -0.80 7.60 29.07
N GLY A 192 -0.58 6.55 29.88
CA GLY A 192 -0.06 6.67 31.24
C GLY A 192 1.46 6.84 31.34
N ASP A 193 2.21 6.59 30.26
CA ASP A 193 3.67 6.73 30.22
C ASP A 193 4.06 8.10 29.65
N SER A 194 4.63 8.97 30.50
CA SER A 194 5.06 10.32 30.07
C SER A 194 6.19 10.34 29.05
N ASN A 195 6.84 9.19 28.78
CA ASN A 195 7.87 9.08 27.75
C ASN A 195 7.30 8.68 26.40
N LEU A 196 6.01 8.37 26.31
CA LEU A 196 5.34 7.93 25.09
C LEU A 196 4.21 8.89 24.72
N ALA A 197 3.83 8.87 23.45
CA ALA A 197 2.68 9.56 22.92
C ALA A 197 1.86 8.61 22.05
N LEU A 198 0.57 8.47 22.36
CA LEU A 198 -0.39 7.69 21.59
C LEU A 198 -1.05 8.60 20.56
N TYR A 199 -1.13 8.13 19.31
CA TYR A 199 -1.78 8.84 18.22
C TYR A 199 -2.85 7.92 17.62
N THR A 200 -4.12 8.26 17.82
CA THR A 200 -5.24 7.48 17.30
C THR A 200 -5.39 7.69 15.79
N ARG A 201 -5.57 6.61 15.05
CA ARG A 201 -5.85 6.60 13.62
C ARG A 201 -7.36 6.49 13.39
N PRO A 202 -7.98 7.38 12.57
CA PRO A 202 -9.38 7.24 12.18
C PRO A 202 -9.68 5.89 11.53
N ALA A 203 -10.89 5.38 11.73
CA ALA A 203 -11.34 4.08 11.19
C ALA A 203 -11.72 4.16 9.69
N LEU A 204 -10.77 4.57 8.84
CA LEU A 204 -10.89 4.52 7.39
C LEU A 204 -10.54 3.12 6.85
N ASN A 205 -11.25 2.12 7.37
CA ASN A 205 -11.03 0.72 7.04
C ASN A 205 -12.31 -0.09 7.22
N THR A 206 -12.32 -1.33 6.75
CA THR A 206 -13.43 -2.26 6.95
C THR A 206 -12.92 -3.66 7.19
N MET A 207 -13.46 -4.35 8.19
CA MET A 207 -13.27 -5.78 8.42
C MET A 207 -14.41 -6.53 7.78
N TYR A 208 -14.10 -7.63 7.11
CA TYR A 208 -15.12 -8.45 6.50
C TYR A 208 -14.91 -9.95 6.60
N ILE A 209 -16.06 -10.63 6.58
CA ILE A 209 -16.15 -12.08 6.41
C ILE A 209 -16.57 -12.30 4.96
N GLY A 210 -15.65 -12.78 4.13
CA GLY A 210 -15.87 -12.97 2.69
C GLY A 210 -16.36 -14.37 2.34
N PHE A 211 -17.11 -14.47 1.24
CA PHE A 211 -17.58 -15.73 0.68
C PHE A 211 -17.15 -15.86 -0.77
N ASN A 212 -16.60 -17.01 -1.13
CA ASN A 212 -16.42 -17.35 -2.53
C ASN A 212 -17.70 -18.02 -3.05
N ASN A 213 -18.46 -17.31 -3.88
CA ASN A 213 -19.76 -17.79 -4.36
C ASN A 213 -19.65 -18.79 -5.54
N ASN A 214 -18.44 -19.08 -6.03
CA ASN A 214 -18.23 -19.95 -7.18
C ASN A 214 -18.66 -21.40 -6.81
N PRO A 215 -19.59 -22.02 -7.57
CA PRO A 215 -20.09 -23.36 -7.28
C PRO A 215 -19.04 -24.49 -7.28
N GLN A 216 -17.86 -24.24 -7.86
CA GLN A 216 -16.78 -25.24 -8.05
C GLN A 216 -15.67 -25.16 -7.00
N VAL A 217 -15.71 -24.18 -6.09
CA VAL A 217 -14.66 -24.00 -5.08
C VAL A 217 -14.75 -25.11 -4.01
N GLU A 218 -13.58 -25.63 -3.63
CA GLU A 218 -13.43 -26.67 -2.62
C GLU A 218 -13.62 -26.13 -1.19
N GLY A 219 -13.48 -26.99 -0.18
CA GLY A 219 -13.66 -26.64 1.24
C GLY A 219 -14.96 -27.11 1.87
N PHE A 220 -15.69 -27.99 1.19
CA PHE A 220 -16.94 -28.62 1.64
C PHE A 220 -16.82 -30.16 1.48
N ASP A 221 -17.72 -30.95 2.07
CA ASP A 221 -17.62 -32.42 2.20
C ASP A 221 -17.77 -33.24 0.88
N ASN A 222 -17.27 -32.73 -0.25
CA ASN A 222 -17.51 -33.19 -1.63
C ASN A 222 -18.96 -32.97 -2.12
N THR A 223 -19.62 -31.96 -1.56
CA THR A 223 -20.92 -31.44 -2.02
C THR A 223 -20.73 -30.12 -2.78
N THR A 224 -21.74 -29.72 -3.56
CA THR A 224 -21.77 -28.38 -4.19
C THR A 224 -21.64 -27.30 -3.12
N ASN A 225 -20.77 -26.32 -3.35
CA ASN A 225 -20.53 -25.17 -2.47
C ASN A 225 -21.85 -24.54 -1.98
N PRO A 226 -22.23 -24.68 -0.70
CA PRO A 226 -23.44 -24.06 -0.14
C PRO A 226 -23.44 -22.53 -0.22
N LEU A 227 -22.27 -21.90 -0.22
CA LEU A 227 -22.12 -20.45 -0.31
C LEU A 227 -22.44 -19.91 -1.71
N ALA A 228 -22.58 -20.76 -2.73
CA ALA A 228 -23.14 -20.34 -4.02
C ALA A 228 -24.63 -19.93 -3.90
N ASN A 229 -25.34 -20.45 -2.89
CA ASN A 229 -26.73 -20.10 -2.63
C ASN A 229 -26.82 -18.79 -1.81
N GLU A 230 -27.41 -17.76 -2.42
CA GLU A 230 -27.60 -16.44 -1.78
C GLU A 230 -28.33 -16.52 -0.43
N LYS A 231 -29.34 -17.40 -0.29
CA LYS A 231 -30.06 -17.54 0.98
C LYS A 231 -29.18 -18.09 2.10
N VAL A 232 -28.18 -18.92 1.77
CA VAL A 232 -27.20 -19.40 2.75
C VAL A 232 -26.34 -18.24 3.24
N ARG A 233 -25.84 -17.40 2.32
CA ARG A 233 -25.03 -16.22 2.68
C ARG A 233 -25.83 -15.22 3.52
N GLN A 234 -27.08 -14.93 3.14
CA GLN A 234 -28.01 -14.10 3.93
C GLN A 234 -28.29 -14.69 5.32
N ALA A 235 -28.47 -16.02 5.42
CA ALA A 235 -28.65 -16.68 6.72
C ALA A 235 -27.41 -16.52 7.61
N ILE A 236 -26.21 -16.68 7.05
CA ILE A 236 -24.95 -16.46 7.77
C ILE A 236 -24.83 -14.99 8.22
N ALA A 237 -25.16 -14.03 7.35
CA ALA A 237 -25.13 -12.60 7.67
C ALA A 237 -26.02 -12.21 8.85
N MET A 238 -27.21 -12.81 8.96
CA MET A 238 -28.11 -12.62 10.11
C MET A 238 -27.70 -13.43 11.35
N GLY A 239 -26.98 -14.53 11.16
CA GLY A 239 -26.61 -15.48 12.22
C GLY A 239 -25.36 -15.09 13.01
N ILE A 240 -24.68 -14.00 12.66
CA ILE A 240 -23.46 -13.51 13.33
C ILE A 240 -23.77 -12.26 14.14
N ASP A 241 -23.46 -12.30 15.43
CA ASP A 241 -23.48 -11.16 16.34
C ASP A 241 -22.19 -10.35 16.15
N ARG A 242 -22.27 -9.37 15.25
CA ARG A 242 -21.16 -8.45 14.92
C ARG A 242 -20.87 -7.47 16.05
N GLN A 243 -21.89 -7.08 16.82
CA GLN A 243 -21.71 -6.19 17.96
C GLN A 243 -20.84 -6.85 19.03
N ARG A 244 -21.08 -8.14 19.32
CA ARG A 244 -20.23 -8.93 20.22
C ARG A 244 -18.77 -8.95 19.78
N ILE A 245 -18.49 -9.05 18.48
CA ILE A 245 -17.11 -9.04 17.96
C ILE A 245 -16.46 -7.68 18.24
N VAL A 246 -17.15 -6.58 17.94
CA VAL A 246 -16.62 -5.23 18.18
C VAL A 246 -16.42 -4.96 19.68
N ASP A 247 -17.42 -5.26 20.51
CA ASP A 247 -17.38 -4.99 21.96
C ASP A 247 -16.25 -5.74 22.69
N ASN A 248 -15.90 -6.94 22.21
CA ASN A 248 -14.94 -7.80 22.89
C ASN A 248 -13.49 -7.65 22.40
N PHE A 249 -13.27 -7.24 21.13
CA PHE A 249 -11.96 -7.36 20.50
C PHE A 249 -11.42 -6.05 19.91
N TYR A 250 -12.21 -4.98 19.87
CA TYR A 250 -11.79 -3.72 19.26
C TYR A 250 -11.55 -2.62 20.28
N PRO A 251 -10.59 -1.70 20.02
CA PRO A 251 -10.34 -0.56 20.89
C PRO A 251 -11.44 0.50 20.73
N ALA A 252 -11.42 1.48 21.64
CA ALA A 252 -12.21 2.71 21.49
C ALA A 252 -11.94 3.37 20.13
N GLY A 253 -12.99 3.97 19.55
CA GLY A 253 -12.96 4.54 18.20
C GLY A 253 -13.36 3.57 17.09
N SER A 254 -13.67 2.31 17.44
CA SER A 254 -14.21 1.31 16.52
C SER A 254 -15.74 1.31 16.52
N GLU A 255 -16.34 0.92 15.41
CA GLU A 255 -17.79 0.81 15.25
C GLU A 255 -18.19 -0.43 14.46
N VAL A 256 -19.41 -0.94 14.72
CA VAL A 256 -20.01 -1.99 13.88
C VAL A 256 -20.32 -1.38 12.53
N ALA A 257 -19.81 -1.99 11.47
CA ALA A 257 -19.99 -1.49 10.12
C ALA A 257 -21.47 -1.61 9.68
N SER A 258 -22.09 -0.48 9.32
CA SER A 258 -23.46 -0.47 8.77
C SER A 258 -23.46 -0.80 7.26
N HIS A 259 -22.34 -0.55 6.59
CA HIS A 259 -22.10 -0.75 5.16
C HIS A 259 -20.66 -1.24 4.93
N PHE A 260 -20.30 -1.60 3.70
CA PHE A 260 -18.92 -1.98 3.37
C PHE A 260 -17.94 -0.80 3.58
N THR A 261 -18.30 0.36 3.05
CA THR A 261 -17.50 1.58 3.09
C THR A 261 -17.83 2.40 4.35
N PRO A 262 -16.82 2.93 5.09
CA PRO A 262 -17.05 3.83 6.22
C PRO A 262 -17.87 5.07 5.86
N CYS A 263 -18.75 5.52 6.77
CA CYS A 263 -19.66 6.65 6.51
C CYS A 263 -18.95 8.01 6.36
N VAL A 264 -17.68 8.10 6.79
CA VAL A 264 -16.85 9.30 6.60
C VAL A 264 -16.49 9.52 5.12
N ILE A 265 -16.55 8.48 4.30
CA ILE A 265 -16.40 8.60 2.85
C ILE A 265 -17.76 8.98 2.26
N PRO A 266 -17.84 10.05 1.42
CA PRO A 266 -19.09 10.44 0.77
C PRO A 266 -19.79 9.25 0.11
N ASN A 267 -21.10 9.14 0.28
CA ASN A 267 -21.92 8.01 -0.18
C ASN A 267 -21.61 6.62 0.44
N GLY A 268 -20.80 6.53 1.50
CA GLY A 268 -20.41 5.24 2.10
C GLY A 268 -21.58 4.49 2.74
N CYS A 269 -22.49 5.23 3.36
CA CYS A 269 -23.60 4.68 4.15
C CYS A 269 -24.99 5.08 3.63
N VAL A 270 -25.11 5.26 2.31
CA VAL A 270 -26.41 5.51 1.66
C VAL A 270 -27.08 4.18 1.31
N GLY A 271 -28.41 4.14 1.37
CA GLY A 271 -29.18 2.90 1.24
C GLY A 271 -29.57 2.29 2.58
N ASP A 272 -29.85 0.99 2.56
CA ASP A 272 -30.30 0.24 3.73
C ASP A 272 -29.11 -0.32 4.52
N GLU A 273 -29.11 -0.09 5.83
CA GLU A 273 -28.10 -0.66 6.74
C GLU A 273 -28.09 -2.19 6.73
N TRP A 274 -26.93 -2.77 7.03
CA TRP A 274 -26.70 -4.21 7.09
C TRP A 274 -27.66 -4.95 8.04
N TYR A 275 -27.80 -6.26 7.84
CA TYR A 275 -28.64 -7.12 8.68
C TYR A 275 -28.32 -6.99 10.17
N ALA A 276 -29.36 -6.87 10.98
CA ALA A 276 -29.26 -7.06 12.42
C ALA A 276 -29.07 -8.54 12.77
N PHE A 277 -28.47 -8.82 13.92
CA PHE A 277 -28.33 -10.18 14.43
C PHE A 277 -29.71 -10.78 14.77
N ASP A 278 -30.06 -11.88 14.12
CA ASP A 278 -31.26 -12.68 14.39
C ASP A 278 -30.99 -14.16 14.08
N ALA A 279 -30.48 -14.89 15.07
CA ALA A 279 -30.21 -16.32 14.96
C ALA A 279 -31.48 -17.15 14.65
N THR A 280 -32.68 -16.68 15.00
CA THR A 280 -33.92 -17.43 14.73
C THR A 280 -34.28 -17.33 13.26
N ALA A 281 -34.28 -16.11 12.70
CA ALA A 281 -34.51 -15.88 11.28
C ALA A 281 -33.42 -16.54 10.43
N ALA A 282 -32.16 -16.46 10.86
CA ALA A 282 -31.03 -17.12 10.21
C ALA A 282 -31.24 -18.65 10.08
N LYS A 283 -31.59 -19.35 11.17
CA LYS A 283 -31.88 -20.81 11.15
C LYS A 283 -33.05 -21.15 10.23
N ALA A 284 -34.09 -20.32 10.23
CA ALA A 284 -35.26 -20.52 9.36
C ALA A 284 -34.90 -20.38 7.88
N LEU A 285 -34.11 -19.35 7.53
CA LEU A 285 -33.67 -19.13 6.15
C LEU A 285 -32.69 -20.23 5.68
N LEU A 286 -31.79 -20.69 6.55
CA LEU A 286 -30.88 -21.79 6.25
C LEU A 286 -31.64 -23.11 5.99
N THR A 287 -32.70 -23.35 6.75
CA THR A 287 -33.63 -24.47 6.51
C THR A 287 -34.33 -24.35 5.16
N GLU A 288 -34.86 -23.16 4.83
CA GLU A 288 -35.50 -22.89 3.53
C GLU A 288 -34.52 -23.08 2.36
N ALA A 289 -33.25 -22.74 2.56
CA ALA A 289 -32.18 -22.91 1.59
C ALA A 289 -31.76 -24.38 1.39
N GLY A 290 -32.30 -25.32 2.18
CA GLY A 290 -32.03 -26.75 2.06
C GLY A 290 -30.98 -27.30 3.02
N TYR A 291 -30.57 -26.52 4.03
CA TYR A 291 -29.53 -26.89 5.00
C TYR A 291 -30.06 -26.89 6.46
N PRO A 292 -31.14 -27.64 6.78
CA PRO A 292 -31.75 -27.63 8.12
C PRO A 292 -30.81 -28.09 9.24
N ASP A 293 -29.82 -28.93 8.90
CA ASP A 293 -28.85 -29.50 9.84
C ASP A 293 -27.48 -28.79 9.76
N GLY A 294 -27.37 -27.67 9.03
CA GLY A 294 -26.09 -27.01 8.76
C GLY A 294 -25.22 -27.78 7.77
N PHE A 295 -23.93 -27.44 7.72
CA PHE A 295 -22.91 -28.07 6.88
C PHE A 295 -21.51 -27.85 7.47
N GLU A 296 -20.50 -28.48 6.90
CA GLU A 296 -19.09 -28.25 7.25
C GLU A 296 -18.42 -27.33 6.22
N THR A 297 -17.54 -26.45 6.68
CA THR A 297 -16.77 -25.53 5.82
C THR A 297 -15.40 -25.22 6.40
N VAL A 298 -14.59 -24.50 5.64
CA VAL A 298 -13.27 -23.97 6.02
C VAL A 298 -13.37 -22.47 6.28
N LEU A 299 -12.57 -21.95 7.21
CA LEU A 299 -12.30 -20.53 7.39
C LEU A 299 -10.82 -20.27 7.12
N ASN A 300 -10.50 -19.61 6.00
CA ASN A 300 -9.14 -19.17 5.70
C ASN A 300 -8.88 -17.76 6.24
N TYR A 301 -7.71 -17.54 6.84
CA TYR A 301 -7.25 -16.19 7.19
C TYR A 301 -5.72 -16.14 7.25
N ARG A 302 -5.17 -14.92 7.25
CA ARG A 302 -3.77 -14.64 7.53
C ARG A 302 -3.62 -14.07 8.95
N ASP A 303 -2.67 -14.57 9.72
CA ASP A 303 -2.47 -14.15 11.11
C ASP A 303 -1.59 -12.89 11.18
N VAL A 304 -2.14 -11.79 10.66
CA VAL A 304 -1.45 -10.50 10.63
C VAL A 304 -2.34 -9.41 11.19
N VAL A 305 -1.88 -8.79 12.27
CA VAL A 305 -2.60 -7.72 12.98
C VAL A 305 -2.78 -6.51 12.08
N ARG A 306 -4.02 -6.00 12.03
CA ARG A 306 -4.42 -4.80 11.28
C ARG A 306 -5.39 -3.98 12.11
N GLY A 307 -5.51 -2.68 11.81
CA GLY A 307 -6.52 -1.83 12.47
C GLY A 307 -7.95 -2.36 12.29
N TYR A 308 -8.24 -2.95 11.13
CA TYR A 308 -9.53 -3.62 10.88
C TYR A 308 -9.63 -5.00 11.53
N LEU A 309 -8.55 -5.67 11.95
CA LEU A 309 -8.61 -7.01 12.55
C LEU A 309 -7.48 -7.16 13.58
N PRO A 310 -7.69 -6.67 14.81
CA PRO A 310 -6.64 -6.58 15.82
C PRO A 310 -6.22 -7.96 16.36
N ASP A 311 -7.16 -8.91 16.48
CA ASP A 311 -6.91 -10.27 17.01
C ASP A 311 -7.42 -11.37 16.05
N PRO A 312 -6.75 -11.61 14.90
CA PRO A 312 -7.25 -12.48 13.83
C PRO A 312 -7.66 -13.89 14.30
N ASN A 313 -6.78 -14.57 15.05
CA ASN A 313 -7.03 -15.92 15.54
C ASN A 313 -8.21 -15.99 16.54
N VAL A 314 -8.32 -15.02 17.45
CA VAL A 314 -9.39 -15.00 18.46
C VAL A 314 -10.74 -14.71 17.82
N VAL A 315 -10.77 -13.77 16.88
CA VAL A 315 -11.98 -13.45 16.10
C VAL A 315 -12.41 -14.65 15.24
N ALA A 316 -11.47 -15.40 14.64
CA ALA A 316 -11.78 -16.62 13.89
C ALA A 316 -12.41 -17.71 14.78
N GLN A 317 -11.91 -17.89 16.00
CA GLN A 317 -12.47 -18.84 16.98
C GLN A 317 -13.86 -18.41 17.48
N ASP A 318 -14.06 -17.12 17.72
CA ASP A 318 -15.38 -16.58 18.08
C ASP A 318 -16.39 -16.80 16.95
N LEU A 319 -16.01 -16.51 15.69
CA LEU A 319 -16.84 -16.77 14.53
C LEU A 319 -17.18 -18.26 14.37
N GLN A 320 -16.19 -19.17 14.53
CA GLN A 320 -16.42 -20.62 14.53
C GLN A 320 -17.47 -21.01 15.59
N ALA A 321 -17.37 -20.48 16.81
CA ALA A 321 -18.30 -20.77 17.89
C ALA A 321 -19.72 -20.23 17.57
N GLN A 322 -19.82 -18.99 17.10
CA GLN A 322 -21.09 -18.38 16.71
C GLN A 322 -21.78 -19.16 15.60
N LEU A 323 -21.07 -19.53 14.53
CA LEU A 323 -21.63 -20.33 13.42
C LEU A 323 -22.12 -21.70 13.89
N LYS A 324 -21.40 -22.33 14.83
CA LYS A 324 -21.84 -23.61 15.41
C LYS A 324 -23.10 -23.46 16.25
N GLU A 325 -23.17 -22.46 17.13
CA GLU A 325 -24.29 -22.23 18.03
C GLU A 325 -25.55 -21.75 17.29
N ASN A 326 -25.36 -20.78 16.39
CA ASN A 326 -26.44 -20.06 15.73
C ASN A 326 -26.91 -20.73 14.44
N LEU A 327 -26.12 -21.60 13.81
CA LEU A 327 -26.50 -22.19 12.51
C LEU A 327 -26.16 -23.69 12.38
N ASN A 328 -25.54 -24.29 13.41
CA ASN A 328 -24.99 -25.65 13.36
C ASN A 328 -23.96 -25.87 12.23
N ILE A 329 -23.33 -24.80 11.74
CA ILE A 329 -22.26 -24.90 10.75
C ILE A 329 -20.96 -25.23 11.49
N THR A 330 -20.29 -26.31 11.07
CA THR A 330 -18.98 -26.69 11.62
C THR A 330 -17.89 -26.06 10.76
N VAL A 331 -16.99 -25.29 11.37
CA VAL A 331 -15.92 -24.57 10.66
C VAL A 331 -14.57 -25.15 11.03
N ASN A 332 -13.75 -25.49 10.03
CA ASN A 332 -12.34 -25.83 10.20
C ASN A 332 -11.49 -24.58 9.94
N ILE A 333 -10.75 -24.10 10.93
CA ILE A 333 -9.93 -22.90 10.80
C ILE A 333 -8.58 -23.25 10.17
N GLU A 334 -8.19 -22.51 9.13
CA GLU A 334 -6.94 -22.68 8.41
C GLU A 334 -6.20 -21.35 8.27
N VAL A 335 -5.02 -21.28 8.89
CA VAL A 335 -4.13 -20.12 8.79
C VAL A 335 -3.24 -20.26 7.56
N MET A 336 -3.10 -19.18 6.79
CA MET A 336 -2.24 -19.10 5.62
C MET A 336 -1.14 -18.05 5.82
N GLU A 337 -0.01 -18.24 5.12
CA GLU A 337 1.01 -17.20 4.97
C GLU A 337 0.39 -16.01 4.19
N SER A 338 0.77 -14.77 4.52
CA SER A 338 0.10 -13.55 4.06
C SER A 338 0.12 -13.41 2.53
N GLY A 339 1.29 -13.56 1.90
CA GLY A 339 1.41 -13.46 0.43
C GLY A 339 0.62 -14.56 -0.28
N ALA A 340 0.74 -15.80 0.19
CA ALA A 340 -0.02 -16.93 -0.35
C ALA A 340 -1.54 -16.75 -0.20
N PHE A 341 -2.00 -16.17 0.91
CA PHE A 341 -3.41 -15.87 1.15
C PHE A 341 -3.96 -14.83 0.17
N LEU A 342 -3.24 -13.71 -0.02
CA LEU A 342 -3.66 -12.63 -0.91
C LEU A 342 -3.72 -13.12 -2.38
N ALA A 343 -2.68 -13.84 -2.83
CA ALA A 343 -2.66 -14.42 -4.16
C ALA A 343 -3.80 -15.44 -4.39
N ALA A 344 -4.11 -16.28 -3.40
CA ALA A 344 -5.24 -17.20 -3.47
C ALA A 344 -6.59 -16.47 -3.46
N GLY A 345 -6.69 -15.36 -2.73
CA GLY A 345 -7.84 -14.45 -2.75
C GLY A 345 -8.08 -13.91 -4.15
N ASP A 346 -7.08 -13.26 -4.75
CA ASP A 346 -7.20 -12.65 -6.06
C ASP A 346 -7.56 -13.65 -7.16
N ALA A 347 -7.01 -14.87 -7.07
CA ALA A 347 -7.30 -15.97 -7.97
C ALA A 347 -8.66 -16.66 -7.73
N GLY A 348 -9.41 -16.28 -6.69
CA GLY A 348 -10.68 -16.92 -6.34
C GLY A 348 -10.54 -18.36 -5.85
N GLN A 349 -9.43 -18.66 -5.17
CA GLN A 349 -9.03 -20.00 -4.71
C GLN A 349 -9.16 -20.20 -3.19
N LEU A 350 -9.53 -19.16 -2.43
CA LEU A 350 -9.86 -19.32 -1.01
C LEU A 350 -11.07 -20.24 -0.85
N GLN A 351 -10.97 -21.17 0.12
CA GLN A 351 -11.97 -22.18 0.41
C GLN A 351 -12.99 -21.68 1.42
N GLY A 352 -14.26 -22.00 1.23
CA GLY A 352 -15.31 -21.67 2.19
C GLY A 352 -15.42 -20.17 2.49
N ILE A 353 -15.23 -19.84 3.76
CA ILE A 353 -15.31 -18.48 4.31
C ILE A 353 -13.89 -17.94 4.50
N HIS A 354 -13.68 -16.63 4.39
CA HIS A 354 -12.40 -16.04 4.76
C HIS A 354 -12.53 -14.76 5.59
N LEU A 355 -11.51 -14.47 6.40
CA LEU A 355 -11.40 -13.19 7.11
C LEU A 355 -10.36 -12.31 6.43
N LEU A 356 -10.78 -11.11 6.06
CA LEU A 356 -9.87 -10.07 5.58
C LEU A 356 -10.46 -8.70 5.94
N GLY A 357 -9.78 -7.65 5.50
CA GLY A 357 -10.28 -6.30 5.58
C GLY A 357 -9.50 -5.42 4.63
N TRP A 358 -9.94 -4.17 4.57
CA TRP A 358 -9.37 -3.16 3.69
C TRP A 358 -9.08 -1.90 4.48
N GLY A 359 -7.90 -1.30 4.28
CA GLY A 359 -7.61 0.08 4.70
C GLY A 359 -7.75 0.99 3.49
N ALA A 360 -8.24 2.21 3.68
CA ALA A 360 -8.34 3.16 2.58
C ALA A 360 -6.95 3.48 2.00
N ASP A 361 -6.75 3.29 0.70
CA ASP A 361 -5.60 3.85 -0.02
C ASP A 361 -5.86 5.31 -0.39
N TYR A 362 -7.13 5.67 -0.58
CA TYR A 362 -7.64 7.03 -0.78
C TYR A 362 -9.13 7.13 -0.43
N PRO A 363 -9.65 8.33 -0.10
CA PRO A 363 -10.96 8.47 0.54
C PRO A 363 -12.12 8.55 -0.48
N ASP A 364 -12.29 7.55 -1.35
CA ASP A 364 -13.38 7.49 -2.34
C ASP A 364 -14.04 6.10 -2.41
N GLN A 365 -15.31 6.05 -2.83
CA GLN A 365 -16.03 4.79 -3.10
C GLN A 365 -15.30 3.87 -4.07
N THR A 366 -14.57 4.42 -5.05
CA THR A 366 -13.82 3.60 -6.01
C THR A 366 -12.69 2.80 -5.35
N ASN A 367 -12.14 3.27 -4.23
CA ASN A 367 -11.15 2.52 -3.45
C ASN A 367 -11.77 1.38 -2.62
N PHE A 368 -13.04 1.52 -2.24
CA PHE A 368 -13.76 0.50 -1.47
C PHE A 368 -14.59 -0.38 -2.40
N VAL A 369 -15.86 -0.03 -2.60
CA VAL A 369 -16.80 -0.86 -3.37
C VAL A 369 -16.40 -0.99 -4.83
N GLY A 370 -15.75 0.02 -5.43
CA GLY A 370 -15.22 -0.06 -6.79
C GLY A 370 -14.13 -1.14 -6.95
N TYR A 371 -13.11 -1.09 -6.10
CA TYR A 371 -12.01 -2.07 -6.10
C TYR A 371 -12.49 -3.50 -5.84
N HIS A 372 -13.42 -3.69 -4.89
CA HIS A 372 -13.84 -5.02 -4.43
C HIS A 372 -14.98 -5.65 -5.24
N PHE A 373 -15.83 -4.83 -5.88
CA PHE A 373 -17.04 -5.33 -6.56
C PHE A 373 -17.25 -4.74 -7.96
N GLY A 374 -16.34 -3.88 -8.44
CA GLY A 374 -16.38 -3.32 -9.78
C GLY A 374 -15.97 -4.31 -10.87
N ALA A 375 -16.00 -3.85 -12.12
CA ALA A 375 -15.67 -4.67 -13.28
C ALA A 375 -14.23 -5.21 -13.23
N GLY A 376 -13.29 -4.43 -12.69
CA GLY A 376 -11.88 -4.79 -12.52
C GLY A 376 -11.56 -5.57 -11.24
N ALA A 377 -12.54 -5.82 -10.37
CA ALA A 377 -12.31 -6.53 -9.10
C ALA A 377 -11.77 -7.95 -9.33
N SER A 378 -10.96 -8.44 -8.39
CA SER A 378 -10.43 -9.79 -8.40
C SER A 378 -11.52 -10.84 -8.14
N LEU A 379 -11.17 -12.13 -8.19
CA LEU A 379 -12.12 -13.23 -8.01
C LEU A 379 -12.35 -13.61 -6.54
N GLN A 380 -11.92 -12.77 -5.58
CA GLN A 380 -11.99 -13.04 -4.14
C GLN A 380 -13.38 -13.51 -3.68
N PHE A 381 -14.45 -12.92 -4.21
CA PHE A 381 -15.83 -13.26 -3.85
C PHE A 381 -16.52 -14.19 -4.86
N GLY A 382 -15.80 -14.67 -5.87
CA GLY A 382 -16.31 -15.49 -6.97
C GLY A 382 -16.91 -14.67 -8.12
N ASP A 383 -18.04 -15.15 -8.66
CA ASP A 383 -18.77 -14.52 -9.75
C ASP A 383 -19.30 -13.14 -9.34
N LYS A 384 -19.14 -12.17 -10.24
CA LYS A 384 -19.59 -10.78 -10.06
C LYS A 384 -21.11 -10.64 -10.25
N PHE A 385 -21.70 -9.65 -9.59
CA PHE A 385 -23.13 -9.35 -9.70
C PHE A 385 -23.35 -8.11 -10.57
N GLU A 386 -24.15 -8.24 -11.63
CA GLU A 386 -24.31 -7.21 -12.66
C GLU A 386 -24.95 -5.91 -12.15
N ASP A 387 -25.87 -6.01 -11.20
CA ASP A 387 -26.50 -4.85 -10.56
C ASP A 387 -25.57 -4.10 -9.59
N ILE A 388 -24.52 -4.76 -9.08
CA ILE A 388 -23.43 -4.10 -8.37
C ILE A 388 -22.46 -3.46 -9.37
N THR A 389 -21.90 -4.24 -10.30
CA THR A 389 -20.86 -3.78 -11.23
C THR A 389 -21.34 -2.61 -12.10
N SER A 390 -22.54 -2.69 -12.65
CA SER A 390 -23.09 -1.63 -13.53
C SER A 390 -23.41 -0.34 -12.78
N ALA A 391 -23.92 -0.44 -11.54
CA ALA A 391 -24.17 0.72 -10.69
C ALA A 391 -22.87 1.42 -10.32
N LEU A 392 -21.85 0.68 -9.89
CA LEU A 392 -20.53 1.22 -9.56
C LEU A 392 -19.86 1.88 -10.78
N ALA A 393 -19.91 1.23 -11.95
CA ALA A 393 -19.34 1.78 -13.19
C ALA A 393 -20.02 3.10 -13.60
N SER A 394 -21.33 3.21 -13.41
CA SER A 394 -22.08 4.42 -13.74
C SER A 394 -21.83 5.54 -12.72
N GLY A 395 -21.83 5.21 -11.42
CA GLY A 395 -21.58 6.17 -10.34
C GLY A 395 -20.16 6.71 -10.33
N ALA A 396 -19.16 5.90 -10.70
CA ALA A 396 -17.76 6.33 -10.70
C ALA A 396 -17.47 7.49 -11.68
N GLN A 397 -18.26 7.65 -12.75
CA GLN A 397 -18.00 8.64 -13.81
C GLN A 397 -18.62 10.03 -13.54
N LEU A 398 -19.39 10.18 -12.47
CA LEU A 398 -20.17 11.40 -12.22
C LEU A 398 -19.40 12.36 -11.31
N ALA A 399 -19.30 13.62 -11.73
CA ALA A 399 -18.41 14.61 -11.11
C ALA A 399 -18.78 15.03 -9.68
N SER A 400 -20.04 14.87 -9.24
CA SER A 400 -20.50 15.34 -7.92
C SER A 400 -21.08 14.21 -7.08
N ASP A 401 -20.81 14.23 -5.77
CA ASP A 401 -21.32 13.19 -4.85
C ASP A 401 -22.84 13.06 -4.88
N SER A 402 -23.57 14.16 -5.08
CA SER A 402 -25.03 14.13 -5.21
C SER A 402 -25.52 13.40 -6.45
N ASP A 403 -24.78 13.48 -7.56
CA ASP A 403 -25.13 12.76 -8.78
C ASP A 403 -24.75 11.27 -8.67
N ARG A 404 -23.72 10.96 -7.88
CA ARG A 404 -23.24 9.61 -7.60
C ARG A 404 -24.14 8.84 -6.61
N GLU A 405 -24.76 9.54 -5.66
CA GLU A 405 -25.55 8.95 -4.55
C GLU A 405 -26.56 7.87 -4.97
N PRO A 406 -27.40 8.05 -6.03
CA PRO A 406 -28.38 7.04 -6.42
C PRO A 406 -27.72 5.72 -6.85
N PHE A 407 -26.56 5.78 -7.49
CA PHE A 407 -25.83 4.60 -7.96
C PHE A 407 -25.18 3.86 -6.80
N TYR A 408 -24.58 4.57 -5.85
CA TYR A 408 -24.03 3.95 -4.65
C TYR A 408 -25.12 3.40 -3.72
N THR A 409 -26.30 4.02 -3.69
CA THR A 409 -27.49 3.46 -3.02
C THR A 409 -27.89 2.13 -3.65
N THR A 410 -27.95 2.05 -4.98
CA THR A 410 -28.22 0.78 -5.69
C THR A 410 -27.16 -0.26 -5.39
N ALA A 411 -25.87 0.09 -5.49
CA ALA A 411 -24.77 -0.83 -5.24
C ALA A 411 -24.77 -1.35 -3.80
N ASN A 412 -24.91 -0.48 -2.79
CA ASN A 412 -24.95 -0.87 -1.37
C ASN A 412 -26.12 -1.81 -1.08
N ASN A 413 -27.31 -1.53 -1.61
CA ASN A 413 -28.48 -2.40 -1.45
C ASN A 413 -28.30 -3.75 -2.16
N ALA A 414 -27.64 -3.78 -3.31
CA ALA A 414 -27.32 -5.02 -4.03
C ALA A 414 -26.24 -5.83 -3.29
N ILE A 415 -25.18 -5.20 -2.77
CA ILE A 415 -24.17 -5.85 -1.90
C ILE A 415 -24.85 -6.47 -0.68
N ARG A 416 -25.78 -5.74 -0.04
CA ARG A 416 -26.58 -6.25 1.08
C ARG A 416 -27.48 -7.43 0.68
N THR A 417 -28.03 -7.41 -0.53
CA THR A 417 -28.90 -8.50 -1.02
C THR A 417 -28.09 -9.75 -1.35
N HIS A 418 -27.03 -9.60 -2.13
CA HIS A 418 -26.21 -10.71 -2.61
C HIS A 418 -25.25 -11.25 -1.56
N VAL A 419 -24.88 -10.46 -0.56
CA VAL A 419 -23.96 -10.84 0.53
C VAL A 419 -22.69 -11.51 -0.01
N PRO A 420 -21.88 -10.85 -0.86
CA PRO A 420 -20.56 -11.37 -1.24
C PRO A 420 -19.61 -11.44 -0.03
N MET A 421 -19.84 -10.56 0.94
CA MET A 421 -19.18 -10.50 2.23
C MET A 421 -20.15 -10.01 3.31
N ILE A 422 -19.72 -10.04 4.57
CA ILE A 422 -20.38 -9.41 5.71
C ILE A 422 -19.44 -8.31 6.26
N PRO A 423 -19.83 -7.03 6.25
CA PRO A 423 -19.09 -5.98 6.92
C PRO A 423 -19.28 -6.14 8.43
N VAL A 424 -18.17 -6.22 9.17
CA VAL A 424 -18.19 -6.45 10.62
C VAL A 424 -17.91 -5.16 11.37
N ALA A 425 -16.79 -4.51 11.07
CA ALA A 425 -16.31 -3.36 11.83
C ALA A 425 -15.58 -2.35 10.95
N HIS A 426 -15.68 -1.07 11.32
CA HIS A 426 -14.68 -0.07 11.01
C HIS A 426 -13.81 0.07 12.27
N GLY A 427 -12.59 -0.43 12.21
CA GLY A 427 -11.73 -0.57 13.38
C GLY A 427 -10.92 0.69 13.65
N GLY A 428 -11.04 1.22 14.87
CA GLY A 428 -10.07 2.20 15.38
C GLY A 428 -8.71 1.53 15.59
N SER A 429 -7.63 2.29 15.39
CA SER A 429 -6.30 1.84 15.78
C SER A 429 -5.47 3.02 16.27
N ALA A 430 -4.25 2.74 16.71
CA ALA A 430 -3.32 3.78 17.09
C ALA A 430 -1.89 3.34 16.78
N LEU A 431 -1.04 4.34 16.58
CA LEU A 431 0.41 4.18 16.65
C LEU A 431 0.94 4.93 17.86
N ALA A 432 2.12 4.55 18.31
CA ALA A 432 2.78 5.19 19.44
C ALA A 432 4.21 5.55 19.09
N PHE A 433 4.64 6.70 19.58
CA PHE A 433 6.02 7.18 19.45
C PHE A 433 6.59 7.49 20.82
N LYS A 434 7.91 7.57 20.93
CA LYS A 434 8.53 8.27 22.06
C LYS A 434 8.04 9.71 22.05
N ALA A 435 7.68 10.25 23.22
CA ALA A 435 7.19 11.61 23.37
C ALA A 435 8.19 12.69 22.93
N SER A 436 9.47 12.33 22.77
CA SER A 436 10.52 13.19 22.23
C SER A 436 10.52 13.30 20.70
N VAL A 437 9.73 12.49 19.99
CA VAL A 437 9.64 12.57 18.53
C VAL A 437 8.80 13.79 18.17
N GLU A 438 9.42 14.74 17.48
CA GLU A 438 8.79 15.93 16.93
C GLU A 438 8.21 15.62 15.54
N GLY A 439 7.05 16.20 15.22
CA GLY A 439 6.40 16.01 13.92
C GLY A 439 5.66 14.68 13.74
N ALA A 440 5.60 13.83 14.76
CA ALA A 440 4.85 12.56 14.71
C ALA A 440 3.34 12.79 14.50
N PHE A 441 2.73 11.92 13.70
CA PHE A 441 1.30 11.93 13.38
C PHE A 441 0.80 10.51 13.07
N ALA A 442 -0.51 10.33 13.02
CA ALA A 442 -1.15 9.12 12.49
C ALA A 442 -1.74 9.41 11.12
N SER A 443 -1.27 8.72 10.08
CA SER A 443 -1.92 8.84 8.79
C SER A 443 -3.25 8.07 8.77
N PRO A 444 -4.35 8.66 8.27
CA PRO A 444 -5.57 7.92 7.98
C PRO A 444 -5.41 6.81 6.94
N LEU A 445 -4.43 6.93 6.03
CA LEU A 445 -4.16 5.99 4.93
C LEU A 445 -3.03 5.00 5.28
N GLY A 446 -2.42 5.12 6.46
CA GLY A 446 -1.29 4.29 6.87
C GLY A 446 0.06 4.66 6.22
N ASN A 447 0.13 5.81 5.55
CA ASN A 447 1.33 6.37 4.92
C ASN A 447 2.08 7.35 5.83
N GLU A 448 2.70 6.83 6.89
CA GLU A 448 3.52 7.67 7.77
C GLU A 448 4.75 8.23 7.02
N GLU A 449 4.86 9.55 6.97
CA GLU A 449 5.96 10.27 6.32
C GLU A 449 7.08 10.53 7.34
N PHE A 450 8.18 9.77 7.26
CA PHE A 450 9.26 9.89 8.25
C PHE A 450 10.19 11.07 7.97
N SER A 451 10.18 11.65 6.76
CA SER A 451 10.96 12.85 6.40
C SER A 451 10.57 14.10 7.18
N VAL A 452 9.36 14.14 7.75
CA VAL A 452 8.88 15.25 8.58
C VAL A 452 9.01 15.00 10.09
N MET A 453 9.50 13.83 10.49
CA MET A 453 9.63 13.44 11.90
C MET A 453 11.09 13.52 12.36
N SER A 454 11.34 14.06 13.55
CA SER A 454 12.69 14.09 14.12
C SER A 454 12.71 13.53 15.54
N ASN A 455 13.66 12.65 15.82
CA ASN A 455 13.96 12.18 17.18
C ASN A 455 15.21 12.84 17.78
N GLY A 456 15.80 13.82 17.08
CA GLY A 456 17.02 14.51 17.49
C GLY A 456 18.31 13.68 17.37
N THR A 457 18.30 12.56 16.63
CA THR A 457 19.45 11.67 16.43
C THR A 457 19.62 11.29 14.95
N ASP A 458 20.75 10.67 14.62
CA ASP A 458 21.08 10.25 13.26
C ASP A 458 20.31 8.99 12.81
N THR A 459 19.65 8.27 13.72
CA THR A 459 18.92 7.03 13.41
C THR A 459 17.51 7.05 13.99
N PHE A 460 16.52 6.82 13.15
CA PHE A 460 15.14 6.59 13.54
C PHE A 460 14.77 5.13 13.28
N VAL A 461 14.21 4.45 14.27
CA VAL A 461 13.80 3.05 14.17
C VAL A 461 12.28 2.94 14.32
N TRP A 462 11.63 2.52 13.25
CA TRP A 462 10.20 2.26 13.19
C TRP A 462 9.92 0.76 13.29
N MET A 463 8.88 0.36 14.03
CA MET A 463 8.46 -1.04 14.12
C MET A 463 7.03 -1.27 13.66
N GLN A 464 6.85 -2.08 12.62
CA GLN A 464 5.54 -2.45 12.07
C GLN A 464 5.18 -3.92 12.31
N ASN A 465 4.02 -4.36 11.80
CA ASN A 465 3.46 -5.68 12.15
C ASN A 465 4.16 -6.84 11.42
N ALA A 466 4.62 -6.59 10.20
CA ALA A 466 5.19 -7.60 9.32
C ALA A 466 6.31 -7.03 8.44
N GLU A 467 7.11 -7.94 7.89
CA GLU A 467 8.08 -7.62 6.85
C GLU A 467 7.36 -7.21 5.55
N PRO A 468 7.86 -6.22 4.78
CA PRO A 468 7.40 -5.96 3.42
C PRO A 468 7.49 -7.23 2.54
N ILE A 469 6.52 -7.47 1.67
CA ILE A 469 6.56 -8.62 0.73
C ILE A 469 7.67 -8.37 -0.32
N SER A 470 7.53 -7.27 -1.06
CA SER A 470 8.58 -6.68 -1.90
C SER A 470 8.54 -5.15 -1.81
N LEU A 471 9.41 -4.47 -2.54
CA LEU A 471 9.46 -3.00 -2.63
C LEU A 471 9.18 -2.48 -4.05
N TYR A 472 8.64 -3.32 -4.94
CA TYR A 472 8.08 -2.83 -6.21
C TYR A 472 6.58 -2.60 -6.06
N CYS A 473 6.22 -1.45 -5.47
CA CYS A 473 4.85 -1.20 -5.01
C CYS A 473 3.77 -1.09 -6.09
N ALA A 474 4.14 -1.01 -7.36
CA ALA A 474 3.22 -1.18 -8.47
C ALA A 474 2.52 -2.55 -8.49
N ASP A 475 3.15 -3.57 -7.91
CA ASP A 475 2.66 -4.95 -7.89
C ASP A 475 2.48 -5.51 -6.46
N GLU A 476 2.39 -4.63 -5.46
CA GLU A 476 2.10 -5.00 -4.07
C GLU A 476 0.76 -4.44 -3.61
N THR A 477 0.10 -5.17 -2.71
CA THR A 477 -1.24 -4.84 -2.20
C THR A 477 -1.31 -4.70 -0.68
N ASP A 478 -0.19 -4.83 0.03
CA ASP A 478 -0.15 -4.74 1.49
C ASP A 478 0.48 -3.42 1.98
N GLY A 479 -0.04 -2.90 3.10
CA GLY A 479 0.39 -1.63 3.68
C GLY A 479 1.83 -1.63 4.23
N GLU A 480 2.38 -2.79 4.60
CA GLU A 480 3.76 -2.89 5.10
C GLU A 480 4.78 -2.63 3.99
N SER A 481 4.51 -3.12 2.77
CA SER A 481 5.25 -2.77 1.56
C SER A 481 5.03 -1.32 1.14
N LEU A 482 3.78 -0.87 1.05
CA LEU A 482 3.44 0.48 0.58
C LEU A 482 4.09 1.58 1.44
N ARG A 483 4.05 1.45 2.77
CA ARG A 483 4.68 2.43 3.69
C ARG A 483 6.19 2.55 3.49
N ALA A 484 6.87 1.44 3.22
CA ALA A 484 8.31 1.44 2.97
C ALA A 484 8.62 2.08 1.60
N CYS A 485 7.82 1.78 0.56
CA CYS A 485 7.98 2.39 -0.76
C CYS A 485 7.79 3.90 -0.74
N GLU A 486 6.85 4.44 0.02
CA GLU A 486 6.61 5.88 0.13
C GLU A 486 7.82 6.69 0.61
N GLN A 487 8.77 6.02 1.27
CA GLN A 487 10.02 6.66 1.68
C GLN A 487 11.02 6.76 0.51
N VAL A 488 10.85 5.93 -0.52
CA VAL A 488 11.82 5.68 -1.60
C VAL A 488 11.33 6.21 -2.94
N THR A 489 10.06 5.99 -3.28
CA THR A 489 9.45 6.38 -4.56
C THR A 489 8.33 7.41 -4.32
N GLN A 490 7.99 8.19 -5.35
CA GLN A 490 6.92 9.19 -5.28
C GLN A 490 6.05 9.13 -6.53
N SER A 491 4.76 9.41 -6.38
CA SER A 491 3.80 9.49 -7.49
C SER A 491 3.71 10.91 -8.05
N LEU A 492 2.91 11.12 -9.11
CA LEU A 492 2.71 12.44 -9.70
C LEU A 492 2.09 13.42 -8.69
N LEU A 493 1.15 12.94 -7.89
CA LEU A 493 0.54 13.65 -6.77
C LEU A 493 0.83 12.90 -5.46
N SER A 494 0.50 13.51 -4.33
CA SER A 494 0.58 12.88 -3.00
C SER A 494 -0.63 13.25 -2.16
N TYR A 495 -0.70 12.74 -0.93
CA TYR A 495 -1.66 13.18 0.08
C TYR A 495 -0.97 14.09 1.09
N GLU A 496 -1.72 15.05 1.62
CA GLU A 496 -1.24 15.93 2.69
C GLU A 496 -0.78 15.10 3.91
N THR A 497 0.29 15.55 4.57
CA THR A 497 0.82 14.92 5.78
C THR A 497 -0.28 14.76 6.85
N GLY A 498 -0.61 13.52 7.20
CA GLY A 498 -1.61 13.18 8.23
C GLY A 498 -3.07 13.38 7.82
N GLY A 499 -3.34 13.62 6.53
CA GLY A 499 -4.67 13.78 5.98
C GLY A 499 -4.90 12.95 4.72
N THR A 500 -5.93 13.32 3.97
CA THR A 500 -6.35 12.59 2.75
C THR A 500 -6.54 13.52 1.55
N ALA A 501 -6.33 14.83 1.72
CA ALA A 501 -6.40 15.78 0.62
C ALA A 501 -5.23 15.57 -0.35
N VAL A 502 -5.52 15.58 -1.64
CA VAL A 502 -4.51 15.44 -2.70
C VAL A 502 -3.73 16.74 -2.88
N GLU A 503 -2.42 16.66 -2.99
CA GLU A 503 -1.52 17.78 -3.23
C GLU A 503 -0.45 17.50 -4.32
N PRO A 504 0.20 18.54 -4.87
CA PRO A 504 1.24 18.37 -5.89
C PRO A 504 2.51 17.67 -5.37
N ALA A 505 2.92 16.56 -6.00
CA ALA A 505 4.17 15.85 -5.71
C ALA A 505 5.14 16.00 -6.89
N LEU A 506 5.47 14.95 -7.66
CA LEU A 506 6.39 15.07 -8.80
C LEU A 506 5.83 15.97 -9.91
N ALA A 507 4.52 16.07 -10.04
CA ALA A 507 3.86 17.11 -10.82
C ALA A 507 3.64 18.36 -9.93
N GLU A 508 4.13 19.52 -10.36
CA GLU A 508 3.88 20.79 -9.66
C GLU A 508 2.48 21.34 -9.91
N SER A 509 1.83 20.92 -11.00
CA SER A 509 0.46 21.28 -11.36
C SER A 509 -0.13 20.31 -12.38
N TYR A 510 -1.45 20.34 -12.52
CA TYR A 510 -2.15 19.68 -13.62
C TYR A 510 -3.33 20.52 -14.12
N GLU A 511 -3.71 20.33 -15.38
CA GLU A 511 -4.92 20.84 -16.00
C GLU A 511 -5.84 19.67 -16.38
N VAL A 512 -7.15 19.86 -16.29
CA VAL A 512 -8.16 18.85 -16.63
C VAL A 512 -9.18 19.43 -17.63
N SER A 513 -9.62 18.61 -18.58
CA SER A 513 -10.71 18.96 -19.51
C SER A 513 -12.06 19.07 -18.80
N ASP A 514 -13.01 19.80 -19.40
CA ASP A 514 -14.37 19.98 -18.84
C ASP A 514 -15.13 18.65 -18.65
N ASP A 515 -14.79 17.62 -19.42
CA ASP A 515 -15.39 16.29 -19.34
C ASP A 515 -14.59 15.30 -18.48
N LEU A 516 -13.51 15.74 -17.82
CA LEU A 516 -12.65 14.95 -16.95
C LEU A 516 -11.97 13.74 -17.64
N THR A 517 -11.77 13.81 -18.95
CA THR A 517 -11.12 12.74 -19.72
C THR A 517 -9.69 13.05 -20.16
N GLU A 518 -9.27 14.31 -20.17
CA GLU A 518 -7.89 14.68 -20.48
C GLU A 518 -7.23 15.36 -19.29
N TRP A 519 -6.09 14.82 -18.85
CA TRP A 519 -5.30 15.32 -17.73
C TRP A 519 -3.89 15.64 -18.22
N THR A 520 -3.46 16.89 -18.04
CA THR A 520 -2.11 17.34 -18.45
C THR A 520 -1.32 17.74 -17.22
N PHE A 521 -0.28 16.98 -16.89
CA PHE A 521 0.60 17.20 -15.74
C PHE A 521 1.86 17.95 -16.16
N LYS A 522 2.30 18.88 -15.31
CA LYS A 522 3.59 19.58 -15.43
C LYS A 522 4.53 19.07 -14.34
N LEU A 523 5.61 18.42 -14.75
CA LEU A 523 6.61 17.86 -13.86
C LEU A 523 7.50 18.96 -13.26
N ARG A 524 7.95 18.75 -12.02
CA ARG A 524 8.93 19.62 -11.37
C ARG A 524 10.26 19.56 -12.12
N PRO A 525 10.85 20.70 -12.52
CA PRO A 525 12.15 20.70 -13.17
C PRO A 525 13.27 20.34 -12.18
N GLY A 526 14.25 19.57 -12.64
CA GLY A 526 15.48 19.30 -11.89
C GLY A 526 15.35 18.29 -10.75
N VAL A 527 14.26 17.53 -10.69
CA VAL A 527 14.16 16.36 -9.82
C VAL A 527 15.10 15.27 -10.34
N VAL A 528 15.83 14.62 -9.43
CA VAL A 528 16.75 13.52 -9.77
C VAL A 528 16.36 12.27 -8.98
N PHE A 529 16.57 11.12 -9.61
CA PHE A 529 16.47 9.82 -8.95
C PHE A 529 17.69 9.55 -8.07
N HIS A 530 17.62 8.52 -7.24
CA HIS A 530 18.71 8.13 -6.32
C HIS A 530 20.02 7.77 -7.02
N ASP A 531 19.99 7.37 -8.30
CA ASP A 531 21.20 7.10 -9.10
C ASP A 531 21.76 8.35 -9.81
N GLY A 532 21.09 9.49 -9.68
CA GLY A 532 21.47 10.76 -10.29
C GLY A 532 20.95 10.99 -11.71
N SER A 533 20.18 10.04 -12.28
CA SER A 533 19.40 10.31 -13.49
C SER A 533 18.32 11.38 -13.21
N THR A 534 17.95 12.15 -14.24
CA THR A 534 16.96 13.22 -14.11
C THR A 534 15.59 12.67 -14.44
N LEU A 535 14.58 13.03 -13.65
CA LEU A 535 13.19 12.71 -13.94
C LEU A 535 12.71 13.43 -15.20
N ASP A 536 12.14 12.68 -16.14
CA ASP A 536 11.41 13.24 -17.28
C ASP A 536 10.05 12.57 -17.52
N ALA A 537 9.31 13.05 -18.52
CA ALA A 537 7.99 12.53 -18.85
C ALA A 537 7.99 11.08 -19.40
N ASN A 538 9.11 10.57 -19.91
CA ASN A 538 9.22 9.18 -20.35
C ASN A 538 9.24 8.22 -19.16
N ASP A 539 9.84 8.61 -18.03
CA ASP A 539 9.78 7.82 -16.79
C ASP A 539 8.35 7.59 -16.31
N VAL A 540 7.50 8.61 -16.48
CA VAL A 540 6.08 8.52 -16.16
C VAL A 540 5.37 7.57 -17.12
N VAL A 541 5.61 7.72 -18.43
CA VAL A 541 5.01 6.85 -19.44
C VAL A 541 5.43 5.40 -19.20
N THR A 542 6.71 5.12 -18.94
CA THR A 542 7.22 3.77 -18.66
C THR A 542 6.59 3.21 -17.39
N SER A 543 6.68 3.93 -16.26
CA SER A 543 6.20 3.45 -14.95
C SER A 543 4.71 3.06 -14.97
N LEU A 544 3.87 3.83 -15.66
CA LEU A 544 2.45 3.55 -15.76
C LEU A 544 2.13 2.52 -16.86
N SER A 545 2.79 2.58 -18.02
CA SER A 545 2.51 1.65 -19.12
C SER A 545 2.94 0.22 -18.83
N VAL A 546 3.96 0.01 -18.00
CA VAL A 546 4.35 -1.33 -17.53
C VAL A 546 3.22 -1.98 -16.74
N GLN A 547 2.47 -1.23 -15.95
CA GLN A 547 1.30 -1.73 -15.24
C GLN A 547 0.10 -1.90 -16.18
N TRP A 548 -0.06 -0.99 -17.14
CA TRP A 548 -1.22 -0.96 -18.03
C TRP A 548 -1.24 -2.04 -19.11
N ASP A 549 -0.12 -2.26 -19.80
CA ASP A 549 -0.03 -3.10 -20.98
C ASP A 549 0.47 -4.50 -20.64
N ALA A 550 -0.43 -5.49 -20.64
CA ALA A 550 -0.11 -6.88 -20.34
C ALA A 550 0.81 -7.54 -21.39
N ALA A 551 0.98 -6.93 -22.57
CA ALA A 551 1.96 -7.37 -23.57
C ALA A 551 3.35 -6.74 -23.39
N ASN A 552 3.50 -5.78 -22.48
CA ASN A 552 4.78 -5.17 -22.18
C ASN A 552 5.72 -6.23 -21.58
N PRO A 553 6.94 -6.43 -22.12
CA PRO A 553 7.88 -7.42 -21.60
C PRO A 553 8.32 -7.15 -20.15
N LEU A 554 8.09 -5.95 -19.63
CA LEU A 554 8.38 -5.54 -18.26
C LEU A 554 7.18 -5.69 -17.31
N HIS A 555 5.99 -6.10 -17.81
CA HIS A 555 4.79 -6.41 -17.00
C HIS A 555 5.01 -7.75 -16.27
N THR A 556 5.95 -7.76 -15.32
CA THR A 556 6.42 -8.98 -14.66
C THR A 556 6.27 -8.91 -13.14
N GLY A 557 6.70 -7.81 -12.50
CA GLY A 557 6.47 -7.55 -11.08
C GLY A 557 6.98 -8.65 -10.13
N ASN A 558 6.46 -8.66 -8.91
CA ASN A 558 6.64 -9.75 -7.94
C ASN A 558 5.74 -10.94 -8.31
N THR A 559 4.46 -10.68 -8.47
CA THR A 559 3.41 -11.60 -8.92
C THR A 559 3.04 -11.39 -10.40
N GLY A 560 3.22 -10.17 -10.91
CA GLY A 560 2.79 -9.74 -12.23
C GLY A 560 1.29 -9.53 -12.35
N ALA A 561 0.59 -9.40 -11.22
CA ALA A 561 -0.85 -9.26 -11.18
C ALA A 561 -1.30 -7.81 -11.35
N PHE A 562 -0.50 -6.85 -10.89
CA PHE A 562 -0.80 -5.41 -10.88
C PHE A 562 -2.25 -5.14 -10.43
N SER A 563 -2.66 -5.79 -9.33
CA SER A 563 -4.06 -5.85 -8.89
C SER A 563 -4.69 -4.47 -8.72
N TYR A 564 -3.93 -3.48 -8.24
CA TYR A 564 -4.39 -2.10 -8.14
C TYR A 564 -4.69 -1.45 -9.48
N TRP A 565 -3.90 -1.70 -10.51
CA TRP A 565 -4.19 -1.17 -11.83
C TRP A 565 -5.55 -1.70 -12.31
N SER A 566 -5.73 -3.03 -12.27
CA SER A 566 -6.98 -3.61 -12.76
C SER A 566 -8.20 -3.23 -11.91
N GLY A 567 -8.05 -3.21 -10.59
CA GLY A 567 -9.12 -2.84 -9.67
C GLY A 567 -9.52 -1.37 -9.75
N LEU A 568 -8.59 -0.46 -10.09
CA LEU A 568 -8.84 0.99 -10.08
C LEU A 568 -9.10 1.58 -11.47
N PHE A 569 -8.54 0.99 -12.53
CA PHE A 569 -8.62 1.48 -13.91
C PHE A 569 -9.21 0.45 -14.90
N GLY A 570 -9.71 -0.69 -14.42
CA GLY A 570 -10.32 -1.72 -15.27
C GLY A 570 -9.29 -2.57 -16.02
N ALA A 571 -9.72 -3.23 -17.11
CA ALA A 571 -8.88 -4.23 -17.78
C ALA A 571 -7.53 -3.67 -18.27
N PHE A 572 -6.52 -4.54 -18.35
CA PHE A 572 -5.22 -4.22 -18.96
C PHE A 572 -5.34 -4.03 -20.47
N LEU A 573 -4.52 -3.14 -21.04
CA LEU A 573 -4.30 -3.12 -22.48
C LEU A 573 -3.65 -4.45 -22.90
N ASN A 574 -4.07 -5.00 -24.03
CA ASN A 574 -3.59 -6.29 -24.53
C ASN A 574 -3.72 -7.45 -23.53
N ALA A 575 -4.68 -7.39 -22.60
CA ALA A 575 -4.95 -8.48 -21.66
C ALA A 575 -5.13 -9.81 -22.41
N PRO A 576 -4.56 -10.91 -21.90
CA PRO A 576 -4.79 -12.23 -22.49
C PRO A 576 -6.30 -12.56 -22.44
N PRO A 577 -6.83 -13.32 -23.42
CA PRO A 577 -8.24 -13.73 -23.40
C PRO A 577 -8.57 -14.42 -22.08
N ALA A 578 -9.71 -14.09 -21.47
CA ALA A 578 -10.21 -14.78 -20.29
C ALA A 578 -10.28 -16.30 -20.57
N GLN A 579 -9.62 -17.09 -19.73
CA GLN A 579 -9.54 -18.56 -19.87
C GLN A 579 -10.81 -19.26 -19.38
#